data_AF-A0A7Z9TG43-F1
#
_entry.id   AF-A0A7Z9TG43-F1
#
_cell.length_a   1.000
_cell.length_b   1.000
_cell.length_c   1.000
_cell.angle_alpha   90.00
_cell.angle_beta   90.00
_cell.angle_gamma   90.00
#
_symmetry.space_group_name_H-M   'P 1'
#
loop_
_entity.id
_entity.type
_entity.pdbx_description
1 polymer ?
#
loop_
_entity_poly.entity_id
_entity_poly.type
_entity_poly.pdbx_seq_one_letter_code
_entity_poly.pdbx_strand_id
1 'polypeptide(L)'
;MKTLKRLIKKTNGASLAEFAVVVALMAALAASAAPKFSAMTEGTKDKKSEEEMDKLLKAARNFYNEKAQPIGETVASEGRGRFPGQEKFNIQVGGYQYEGDLAAVLDPWGAEGAAQFNNYQHTAASNWRSVFGITNTDAPAPTGHGGVTDDVVGTCTSCSYTPCCIGSDEWGELFGNNPVRSPYQDGHYMYVVIPGYGTGSQSVPPMLFLSDLENPMEIMQFYMP
;
A
#
# COMPACT_ATOMS: atom_id res chain seq x y z
N MET A 1 33.39 41.82 64.36
CA MET A 1 33.46 41.51 62.91
C MET A 1 33.41 39.99 62.64
N LYS A 2 32.29 39.30 62.92
CA LYS A 2 32.13 37.87 62.59
C LYS A 2 30.78 37.51 61.96
N THR A 3 29.96 38.50 61.62
CA THR A 3 28.56 38.29 61.22
C THR A 3 28.29 38.43 59.71
N LEU A 4 29.18 39.06 58.92
CA LEU A 4 29.02 39.11 57.45
C LEU A 4 29.44 37.83 56.71
N LYS A 5 30.33 37.01 57.27
CA LYS A 5 30.86 35.81 56.60
C LYS A 5 29.85 34.65 56.49
N ARG A 6 28.68 34.76 57.12
CA ARG A 6 27.66 33.68 57.18
C ARG A 6 26.46 33.91 56.24
N LEU A 7 26.37 35.09 55.60
CA LEU A 7 25.36 35.42 54.58
C LEU A 7 25.74 34.97 53.17
N ILE A 8 27.02 34.65 52.93
CA ILE A 8 27.47 34.01 51.69
C ILE A 8 27.28 32.50 51.88
N LYS A 9 26.05 32.03 51.76
CA LYS A 9 25.77 30.61 51.65
C LYS A 9 26.39 30.16 50.32
N LYS A 10 27.54 29.48 50.36
CA LYS A 10 28.08 28.75 49.20
C LYS A 10 27.05 27.69 48.81
N THR A 11 26.19 28.00 47.86
CA THR A 11 25.42 27.00 47.15
C THR A 11 26.37 26.34 46.16
N ASN A 12 27.02 25.25 46.56
CA ASN A 12 27.70 24.34 45.64
C ASN A 12 26.65 23.51 44.88
N GLY A 13 25.67 24.17 44.26
CA GLY A 13 24.70 23.56 43.36
C GLY A 13 25.05 23.95 41.93
N ALA A 14 24.66 23.11 40.96
CA ALA A 14 24.91 23.37 39.55
C ALA A 14 24.42 24.79 39.16
N SER A 15 25.28 25.55 38.51
CA SER A 15 25.02 26.94 38.10
C SER A 15 23.88 26.99 37.06
N LEU A 16 23.09 28.07 37.06
CA LEU A 16 22.11 28.36 35.99
C LEU A 16 22.78 28.32 34.60
N ALA A 17 24.03 28.75 34.51
CA ALA A 17 24.81 28.69 33.29
C ALA A 17 25.17 27.24 32.90
N GLU A 18 25.45 26.36 33.86
CA GLU A 18 25.71 24.94 33.59
C GLU A 18 24.44 24.24 33.10
N PHE A 19 23.28 24.54 33.71
CA PHE A 19 22.00 24.04 33.22
C PHE A 19 21.68 24.57 31.80
N ALA A 20 21.90 25.86 31.55
CA ALA A 20 21.69 26.46 30.24
C ALA A 20 22.61 25.85 29.16
N VAL A 21 23.87 25.56 29.49
CA VAL A 21 24.80 24.90 28.56
C VAL A 21 24.35 23.48 28.25
N VAL A 22 23.93 22.71 29.25
CA VAL A 22 23.41 21.35 29.03
C VAL A 22 22.15 21.38 28.17
N VAL A 23 21.21 22.29 28.46
CA VAL A 23 19.99 22.45 27.65
C VAL A 23 20.32 22.88 26.23
N ALA A 24 21.25 23.83 26.04
CA ALA A 24 21.67 24.27 24.71
C ALA A 24 22.35 23.14 23.91
N LEU A 25 23.21 22.33 24.56
CA LEU A 25 23.84 21.17 23.93
C LEU A 25 22.81 20.10 23.56
N MET A 26 21.88 19.79 24.46
CA MET A 26 20.78 18.86 24.17
C MET A 26 19.89 19.36 23.04
N ALA A 27 19.59 20.67 22.99
CA ALA A 27 18.82 21.28 21.92
C ALA A 27 19.56 21.19 20.56
N ALA A 28 20.87 21.45 20.52
CA ALA A 28 21.67 21.33 19.30
C ALA A 28 21.79 19.88 18.82
N LEU A 29 21.95 18.93 19.73
CA LEU A 29 21.96 17.49 19.41
C LEU A 29 20.58 17.00 18.94
N ALA A 30 19.51 17.43 19.60
CA ALA A 30 18.15 17.10 19.16
C ALA A 30 17.84 17.68 17.78
N ALA A 31 18.21 18.94 17.52
CA ALA A 31 18.01 19.60 16.23
C ALA A 31 18.78 18.90 15.09
N SER A 32 20.01 18.44 15.34
CA SER A 32 20.80 17.74 14.33
C SER A 32 20.40 16.27 14.15
N ALA A 33 19.82 15.64 15.17
CA ALA A 33 19.33 14.26 15.09
C ALA A 33 17.91 14.17 14.48
N ALA A 34 17.08 15.21 14.64
CA ALA A 34 15.71 15.25 14.14
C ALA A 34 15.55 14.84 12.65
N PRO A 35 16.31 15.38 11.68
CA PRO A 35 16.16 14.96 10.29
C PRO A 35 16.52 13.48 10.05
N LYS A 36 17.53 12.95 10.77
CA LYS A 36 17.92 11.54 10.67
C LYS A 36 16.88 10.60 11.29
N PHE A 37 16.31 10.97 12.45
CA PHE A 37 15.22 10.21 13.06
C PHE A 37 13.96 10.25 12.21
N SER A 38 13.66 11.37 11.55
CA SER A 38 12.56 11.47 10.60
C SER A 38 12.76 10.52 9.42
N ALA A 39 13.91 10.58 8.75
CA ALA A 39 14.21 9.68 7.62
C ALA A 39 14.22 8.20 8.02
N MET A 40 14.73 7.88 9.22
CA MET A 40 14.71 6.51 9.74
C MET A 40 13.29 6.02 10.03
N THR A 41 12.42 6.89 10.54
CA THR A 41 11.02 6.56 10.80
C THR A 41 10.28 6.32 9.51
N GLU A 42 10.54 7.13 8.48
CA GLU A 42 9.90 6.97 7.16
C GLU A 42 10.31 5.67 6.48
N GLY A 43 11.62 5.38 6.39
CA GLY A 43 12.09 4.10 5.84
C GLY A 43 11.65 2.87 6.64
N THR A 44 11.19 3.04 7.89
CA THR A 44 10.57 1.95 8.66
C THR A 44 9.11 1.73 8.24
N LYS A 45 8.37 2.79 7.90
CA LYS A 45 7.02 2.68 7.37
C LYS A 45 7.01 2.09 5.97
N ASP A 46 7.95 2.49 5.10
CA ASP A 46 8.10 1.89 3.76
C ASP A 46 8.25 0.38 3.84
N LYS A 47 9.23 -0.09 4.63
CA LYS A 47 9.46 -1.52 4.86
C LYS A 47 8.24 -2.23 5.42
N LYS A 48 7.54 -1.60 6.36
CA LYS A 48 6.32 -2.19 6.92
C LYS A 48 5.23 -2.28 5.85
N SER A 49 5.08 -1.27 4.99
CA SER A 49 4.11 -1.31 3.90
C SER A 49 4.46 -2.41 2.89
N GLU A 50 5.74 -2.55 2.53
CA GLU A 50 6.25 -3.64 1.69
C GLU A 50 6.00 -5.04 2.29
N GLU A 51 6.21 -5.21 3.59
CA GLU A 51 5.95 -6.47 4.32
C GLU A 51 4.46 -6.85 4.31
N GLU A 52 3.58 -5.86 4.52
CA GLU A 52 2.14 -6.05 4.46
C GLU A 52 1.67 -6.37 3.02
N MET A 53 2.25 -5.72 2.01
CA MET A 53 1.99 -6.02 0.59
C MET A 53 2.49 -7.41 0.18
N ASP A 54 3.61 -7.89 0.72
CA ASP A 54 4.09 -9.26 0.47
C ASP A 54 3.10 -10.31 1.00
N LYS A 55 2.40 -10.03 2.11
CA LYS A 55 1.30 -10.90 2.58
C LYS A 55 0.13 -10.90 1.59
N LEU A 56 -0.27 -9.75 1.06
CA LEU A 56 -1.29 -9.64 0.00
C LEU A 56 -0.88 -10.44 -1.24
N LEU A 57 0.39 -10.32 -1.65
CA LEU A 57 0.91 -11.02 -2.83
C LEU A 57 0.92 -12.54 -2.64
N LYS A 58 1.29 -13.02 -1.45
CA LYS A 58 1.24 -14.44 -1.09
C LYS A 58 -0.20 -14.96 -1.09
N ALA A 59 -1.14 -14.20 -0.53
CA ALA A 59 -2.56 -14.56 -0.55
C ALA A 59 -3.10 -14.63 -1.99
N ALA A 60 -2.79 -13.64 -2.83
CA ALA A 60 -3.16 -13.62 -4.24
C ALA A 60 -2.56 -14.78 -5.04
N ARG A 61 -1.30 -15.14 -4.78
CA ARG A 61 -0.66 -16.32 -5.39
C ARG A 61 -1.38 -17.60 -5.02
N ASN A 62 -1.74 -17.77 -3.74
CA ASN A 62 -2.47 -18.95 -3.29
C ASN A 62 -3.86 -19.02 -3.95
N PHE A 63 -4.57 -17.90 -4.00
CA PHE A 63 -5.85 -17.80 -4.70
C PHE A 63 -5.72 -18.17 -6.18
N TYR A 64 -4.73 -17.60 -6.89
CA TYR A 64 -4.48 -17.94 -8.28
C TYR A 64 -4.24 -19.44 -8.48
N ASN A 65 -3.40 -20.05 -7.65
CA ASN A 65 -3.08 -21.47 -7.74
C ASN A 65 -4.29 -22.38 -7.47
N GLU A 66 -5.17 -21.99 -6.55
CA GLU A 66 -6.43 -22.69 -6.28
C GLU A 66 -7.38 -22.60 -7.48
N LYS A 67 -7.53 -21.41 -8.06
CA LYS A 67 -8.35 -21.20 -9.26
C LYS A 67 -7.74 -21.84 -10.51
N ALA A 68 -6.42 -21.99 -10.57
CA ALA A 68 -5.71 -22.60 -11.70
C ALA A 68 -5.83 -24.13 -11.75
N GLN A 69 -6.31 -24.77 -10.68
CA GLN A 69 -6.50 -26.22 -10.67
C GLN A 69 -7.45 -26.67 -11.81
N PRO A 70 -7.21 -27.85 -12.43
CA PRO A 70 -8.08 -28.42 -13.45
C PRO A 70 -9.56 -28.44 -13.03
N ILE A 71 -10.43 -28.12 -13.99
CA ILE A 71 -11.88 -28.04 -13.76
C ILE A 71 -12.38 -29.40 -13.21
N GLY A 72 -13.01 -29.36 -12.04
CA GLY A 72 -13.58 -30.54 -11.37
C GLY A 72 -12.72 -31.15 -10.26
N GLU A 73 -11.50 -30.66 -10.01
CA GLU A 73 -10.68 -31.12 -8.87
C GLU A 73 -11.14 -30.55 -7.53
N THR A 74 -11.55 -29.29 -7.51
CA THR A 74 -12.13 -28.62 -6.35
C THR A 74 -13.36 -27.82 -6.76
N VAL A 75 -14.19 -27.41 -5.80
CA VAL A 75 -15.32 -26.50 -6.03
C VAL A 75 -14.89 -25.13 -6.55
N ALA A 76 -13.63 -24.75 -6.33
CA ALA A 76 -13.03 -23.49 -6.71
C ALA A 76 -12.22 -23.55 -8.01
N SER A 77 -12.05 -24.73 -8.62
CA SER A 77 -11.23 -24.93 -9.82
C SER A 77 -11.83 -24.27 -11.06
N GLU A 78 -11.05 -23.41 -11.71
CA GLU A 78 -11.46 -22.67 -12.92
C GLU A 78 -10.52 -22.95 -14.12
N GLY A 79 -9.48 -23.77 -13.93
CA GLY A 79 -8.60 -24.31 -14.97
C GLY A 79 -7.56 -23.35 -15.56
N ARG A 80 -7.79 -22.02 -15.53
CA ARG A 80 -6.83 -21.03 -16.07
C ARG A 80 -6.33 -19.99 -15.06
N GLY A 81 -6.76 -20.08 -13.80
CA GLY A 81 -6.35 -19.17 -12.74
C GLY A 81 -6.87 -17.75 -12.96
N ARG A 82 -7.12 -17.04 -11.87
CA ARG A 82 -7.51 -15.62 -11.90
C ARG A 82 -7.10 -14.98 -10.58
N PHE A 83 -7.08 -13.66 -10.57
CA PHE A 83 -6.85 -12.89 -9.34
C PHE A 83 -8.17 -12.46 -8.68
N PRO A 84 -8.13 -12.05 -7.41
CA PRO A 84 -9.30 -11.49 -6.74
C PRO A 84 -9.90 -10.30 -7.50
N GLY A 85 -11.22 -10.20 -7.55
CA GLY A 85 -11.98 -9.18 -8.28
C GLY A 85 -12.01 -9.36 -9.80
N GLN A 86 -11.24 -10.31 -10.32
CA GLN A 86 -11.26 -10.66 -11.73
C GLN A 86 -12.38 -11.65 -11.99
N GLU A 87 -13.22 -11.43 -13.01
CA GLU A 87 -14.23 -12.41 -13.42
C GLU A 87 -13.59 -13.62 -14.14
N LYS A 88 -12.57 -13.35 -14.97
CA LYS A 88 -11.89 -14.36 -15.78
C LYS A 88 -10.49 -13.89 -16.14
N PHE A 89 -9.56 -14.81 -16.39
CA PHE A 89 -8.15 -14.52 -16.69
C PHE A 89 -7.91 -13.43 -17.76
N ASN A 90 -8.84 -13.25 -18.71
CA ASN A 90 -8.73 -12.30 -19.83
C ASN A 90 -9.54 -10.99 -19.63
N ILE A 91 -10.02 -10.73 -18.42
CA ILE A 91 -10.75 -9.51 -18.07
C ILE A 91 -9.88 -8.68 -17.14
N GLN A 92 -9.75 -7.38 -17.39
CA GLN A 92 -8.95 -6.51 -16.52
C GLN A 92 -9.66 -6.21 -15.20
N VAL A 93 -8.89 -5.85 -14.17
CA VAL A 93 -9.41 -5.19 -12.96
C VAL A 93 -8.78 -3.81 -12.87
N GLY A 94 -9.62 -2.79 -12.70
CA GLY A 94 -9.21 -1.39 -12.80
C GLY A 94 -9.30 -0.84 -14.22
N GLY A 95 -8.50 0.19 -14.50
CA GLY A 95 -8.55 0.98 -15.74
C GLY A 95 -7.48 0.65 -16.78
N TYR A 96 -6.53 -0.26 -16.50
CA TYR A 96 -5.38 -0.51 -17.37
C TYR A 96 -5.48 -1.86 -18.11
N GLN A 97 -5.39 -1.80 -19.45
CA GLN A 97 -5.43 -2.98 -20.32
C GLN A 97 -4.04 -3.56 -20.57
N TYR A 98 -3.01 -2.70 -20.58
CA TYR A 98 -1.63 -3.09 -20.88
C TYR A 98 -0.66 -2.56 -19.83
N GLU A 99 0.45 -3.28 -19.61
CA GLU A 99 1.53 -2.85 -18.71
C GLU A 99 2.09 -1.48 -19.12
N GLY A 100 2.17 -1.19 -20.41
CA GLY A 100 2.64 0.09 -20.93
C GLY A 100 1.78 1.29 -20.49
N ASP A 101 0.46 1.10 -20.33
CA ASP A 101 -0.44 2.17 -19.87
C ASP A 101 -0.16 2.51 -18.40
N LEU A 102 0.08 1.48 -17.59
CA LEU A 102 0.44 1.64 -16.18
C LEU A 102 1.83 2.28 -16.03
N ALA A 103 2.81 1.80 -16.79
CA ALA A 103 4.17 2.36 -16.79
C ALA A 103 4.19 3.83 -17.21
N ALA A 104 3.34 4.24 -18.15
CA ALA A 104 3.23 5.65 -18.57
C ALA A 104 2.68 6.57 -17.47
N VAL A 105 1.82 6.06 -16.59
CA VAL A 105 1.26 6.82 -15.46
C VAL A 105 2.23 6.90 -14.28
N LEU A 106 2.96 5.82 -14.03
CA LEU A 106 3.98 5.80 -12.99
C LEU A 106 5.21 6.62 -13.39
N ASP A 107 5.49 6.72 -14.70
CA ASP A 107 6.60 7.44 -15.32
C ASP A 107 7.92 7.30 -14.54
N PRO A 108 8.46 6.07 -14.42
CA PRO A 108 9.63 5.78 -13.60
C PRO A 108 10.93 6.43 -14.12
N TRP A 109 10.92 6.97 -15.35
CA TRP A 109 12.05 7.66 -15.98
C TRP A 109 11.81 9.17 -16.17
N GLY A 110 10.76 9.71 -15.53
CA GLY A 110 10.15 10.98 -15.87
C GLY A 110 11.07 12.19 -15.93
N ALA A 111 10.83 13.03 -16.95
CA ALA A 111 11.33 14.39 -17.02
C ALA A 111 10.64 15.25 -15.96
N GLU A 112 11.37 16.18 -15.31
CA GLU A 112 10.80 17.08 -14.30
C GLU A 112 9.52 17.76 -14.81
N GLY A 113 8.40 17.56 -14.11
CA GLY A 113 7.12 18.21 -14.38
C GLY A 113 6.02 17.34 -15.01
N ALA A 114 6.27 16.06 -15.31
CA ALA A 114 5.20 15.11 -15.58
C ALA A 114 4.40 14.81 -14.30
N ALA A 115 3.07 14.66 -14.42
CA ALA A 115 2.20 14.31 -13.30
C ALA A 115 2.40 12.82 -12.94
N GLN A 116 3.48 12.57 -12.21
CA GLN A 116 3.85 11.26 -11.69
C GLN A 116 2.83 10.82 -10.64
N PHE A 117 2.42 9.55 -10.68
CA PHE A 117 1.53 9.00 -9.66
C PHE A 117 2.31 8.69 -8.36
N ASN A 118 2.62 9.74 -7.60
CA ASN A 118 3.48 9.72 -6.42
C ASN A 118 2.82 10.28 -5.15
N ASN A 119 1.51 10.54 -5.20
CA ASN A 119 0.76 11.07 -4.07
C ASN A 119 -0.69 10.57 -4.08
N TYR A 120 -1.29 10.53 -2.90
CA TYR A 120 -2.63 9.99 -2.69
C TYR A 120 -3.77 10.76 -3.38
N GLN A 121 -3.56 12.03 -3.74
CA GLN A 121 -4.58 12.88 -4.36
C GLN A 121 -4.60 12.77 -5.89
N HIS A 122 -3.65 12.06 -6.47
CA HIS A 122 -3.47 11.99 -7.90
C HIS A 122 -4.63 11.26 -8.59
N THR A 123 -5.18 11.85 -9.66
CA THR A 123 -6.40 11.36 -10.32
C THR A 123 -6.25 9.99 -10.95
N ALA A 124 -5.03 9.53 -11.24
CA ALA A 124 -4.81 8.18 -11.75
C ALA A 124 -5.28 7.09 -10.78
N ALA A 125 -5.44 7.41 -9.49
CA ALA A 125 -6.01 6.52 -8.49
C ALA A 125 -7.42 6.02 -8.87
N SER A 126 -8.18 6.75 -9.69
CA SER A 126 -9.50 6.30 -10.18
C SER A 126 -9.47 5.04 -11.05
N ASN A 127 -8.31 4.74 -11.64
CA ASN A 127 -8.09 3.52 -12.41
C ASN A 127 -7.74 2.31 -11.54
N TRP A 128 -7.56 2.51 -10.23
CA TRP A 128 -7.22 1.46 -9.28
C TRP A 128 -8.44 1.00 -8.50
N ARG A 129 -8.35 -0.22 -7.96
CA ARG A 129 -9.37 -0.82 -7.10
C ARG A 129 -8.86 -0.99 -5.70
N SER A 130 -9.74 -0.75 -4.72
CA SER A 130 -9.45 -0.94 -3.31
C SER A 130 -9.32 -2.42 -2.96
N VAL A 131 -8.27 -2.82 -2.23
CA VAL A 131 -8.09 -4.22 -1.81
C VAL A 131 -9.17 -4.66 -0.82
N PHE A 132 -9.49 -3.83 0.18
CA PHE A 132 -10.43 -4.20 1.27
C PHE A 132 -11.72 -3.37 1.30
N GLY A 133 -11.97 -2.57 0.26
CA GLY A 133 -13.09 -1.62 0.21
C GLY A 133 -12.73 -0.23 0.73
N ILE A 134 -13.19 0.84 0.08
CA ILE A 134 -12.89 2.23 0.47
C ILE A 134 -13.60 2.64 1.76
N THR A 135 -14.73 2.00 2.08
CA THR A 135 -15.53 2.27 3.28
C THR A 135 -15.26 1.30 4.43
N ASN A 136 -14.22 0.48 4.34
CA ASN A 136 -13.88 -0.48 5.39
C ASN A 136 -13.45 0.26 6.67
N THR A 137 -14.04 -0.07 7.82
CA THR A 137 -13.75 0.65 9.08
C THR A 137 -12.34 0.43 9.61
N ASP A 138 -11.75 -0.74 9.31
CA ASP A 138 -10.44 -1.12 9.81
C ASP A 138 -9.30 -0.64 8.89
N ALA A 139 -9.61 -0.41 7.61
CA ALA A 139 -8.69 0.14 6.60
C ALA A 139 -9.44 1.08 5.63
N PRO A 140 -9.93 2.24 6.09
CA PRO A 140 -10.68 3.17 5.25
C PRO A 140 -9.75 3.91 4.30
N ALA A 141 -10.25 4.24 3.11
CA ALA A 141 -9.53 5.12 2.20
C ALA A 141 -9.40 6.54 2.82
N PRO A 142 -8.26 7.23 2.62
CA PRO A 142 -8.01 8.53 3.22
C PRO A 142 -8.88 9.62 2.59
N THR A 143 -9.31 10.60 3.39
CA THR A 143 -10.19 11.66 2.88
C THR A 143 -9.49 12.51 1.81
N GLY A 144 -10.16 12.75 0.68
CA GLY A 144 -9.59 13.52 -0.42
C GLY A 144 -8.64 12.73 -1.33
N HIS A 145 -8.65 11.40 -1.23
CA HIS A 145 -7.94 10.54 -2.18
C HIS A 145 -8.33 10.83 -3.63
N GLY A 146 -7.41 10.56 -4.56
CA GLY A 146 -7.54 10.83 -6.00
C GLY A 146 -8.56 9.97 -6.74
N GLY A 147 -9.44 9.29 -6.01
CA GLY A 147 -10.59 8.60 -6.58
C GLY A 147 -10.49 7.07 -6.68
N VAL A 148 -9.60 6.38 -5.94
CA VAL A 148 -9.67 4.91 -5.78
C VAL A 148 -11.11 4.47 -5.57
N THR A 149 -11.55 3.46 -6.32
CA THR A 149 -12.92 2.95 -6.23
C THR A 149 -12.92 1.51 -5.74
N ASP A 150 -14.05 1.06 -5.22
CA ASP A 150 -14.29 -0.36 -5.07
C ASP A 150 -14.49 -1.03 -6.44
N ASP A 151 -14.39 -2.35 -6.46
CA ASP A 151 -14.79 -3.13 -7.61
C ASP A 151 -16.25 -2.87 -7.95
N VAL A 152 -16.52 -2.63 -9.23
CA VAL A 152 -17.88 -2.42 -9.68
C VAL A 152 -18.59 -3.75 -9.61
N VAL A 153 -19.67 -3.82 -8.84
CA VAL A 153 -20.61 -4.94 -8.82
C VAL A 153 -21.31 -5.00 -10.18
N GLY A 154 -20.63 -5.61 -11.16
CA GLY A 154 -21.14 -5.78 -12.51
C GLY A 154 -22.11 -6.95 -12.61
N THR A 155 -22.94 -6.94 -13.67
CA THR A 155 -23.60 -8.16 -14.14
C THR A 155 -22.52 -9.10 -14.63
N CYS A 156 -22.11 -10.06 -13.81
CA CYS A 156 -21.14 -11.03 -14.24
C CYS A 156 -21.70 -11.79 -15.46
N THR A 157 -20.97 -11.78 -16.58
CA THR A 157 -21.44 -12.33 -17.85
C THR A 157 -21.12 -13.82 -17.98
N SER A 158 -20.13 -14.31 -17.24
CA SER A 158 -19.59 -15.68 -17.33
C SER A 158 -19.41 -16.39 -15.98
N CYS A 159 -19.96 -15.85 -14.90
CA CYS A 159 -19.87 -16.46 -13.56
C CYS A 159 -20.97 -17.45 -13.29
N SER A 160 -20.65 -18.41 -12.42
CA SER A 160 -21.61 -19.39 -11.89
C SER A 160 -22.58 -18.82 -10.85
N TYR A 161 -22.36 -17.61 -10.34
CA TYR A 161 -23.21 -16.93 -9.35
C TYR A 161 -23.19 -15.40 -9.52
N THR A 162 -24.12 -14.67 -8.90
CA THR A 162 -24.24 -13.20 -8.98
C THR A 162 -24.74 -12.63 -7.65
N PRO A 163 -24.15 -11.54 -7.11
CA PRO A 163 -22.96 -10.86 -7.63
C PRO A 163 -21.72 -11.74 -7.45
N CYS A 164 -20.86 -11.80 -8.48
CA CYS A 164 -19.59 -12.51 -8.38
C CYS A 164 -18.45 -11.53 -8.34
N CYS A 165 -17.34 -12.03 -7.78
CA CYS A 165 -16.02 -11.56 -8.14
C CYS A 165 -15.84 -10.11 -7.69
N ILE A 166 -16.40 -9.78 -6.52
CA ILE A 166 -16.17 -8.52 -5.83
C ILE A 166 -14.81 -8.66 -5.16
N GLY A 167 -13.84 -7.84 -5.59
CA GLY A 167 -12.47 -7.94 -5.11
C GLY A 167 -12.36 -7.75 -3.61
N SER A 168 -13.02 -6.73 -3.05
CA SER A 168 -13.01 -6.49 -1.60
C SER A 168 -13.48 -7.68 -0.76
N ASP A 169 -14.45 -8.45 -1.27
CA ASP A 169 -14.99 -9.62 -0.57
C ASP A 169 -14.02 -10.81 -0.70
N GLU A 170 -13.50 -11.07 -1.90
CA GLU A 170 -12.52 -12.15 -2.12
C GLU A 170 -11.21 -11.89 -1.36
N TRP A 171 -10.74 -10.64 -1.33
CA TRP A 171 -9.62 -10.23 -0.48
C TRP A 171 -9.95 -10.34 1.00
N GLY A 172 -11.15 -9.93 1.41
CA GLY A 172 -11.62 -10.08 2.79
C GLY A 172 -11.59 -11.54 3.25
N GLU A 173 -12.13 -12.46 2.45
CA GLU A 173 -12.15 -13.90 2.72
C GLU A 173 -10.74 -14.48 2.87
N LEU A 174 -9.79 -14.08 1.99
CA LEU A 174 -8.39 -14.52 2.06
C LEU A 174 -7.69 -14.13 3.37
N PHE A 175 -8.15 -13.06 4.01
CA PHE A 175 -7.61 -12.56 5.28
C PHE A 175 -8.54 -12.83 6.46
N GLY A 176 -9.56 -13.68 6.30
CA GLY A 176 -10.53 -14.01 7.34
C GLY A 176 -11.26 -12.78 7.88
N ASN A 177 -11.56 -11.81 7.01
CA ASN A 177 -12.14 -10.50 7.30
C ASN A 177 -11.34 -9.64 8.29
N ASN A 178 -10.02 -9.85 8.37
CA ASN A 178 -9.11 -8.98 9.11
C ASN A 178 -8.21 -8.23 8.12
N PRO A 179 -8.64 -7.04 7.65
CA PRO A 179 -7.90 -6.33 6.61
C PRO A 179 -6.54 -5.86 7.14
N VAL A 180 -5.58 -5.85 6.23
CA VAL A 180 -4.25 -5.29 6.48
C VAL A 180 -4.28 -3.80 6.14
N ARG A 181 -3.70 -2.97 7.01
CA ARG A 181 -3.72 -1.51 6.86
C ARG A 181 -2.33 -0.94 6.59
N SER A 182 -2.26 0.04 5.70
CA SER A 182 -1.05 0.84 5.48
C SER A 182 -0.57 1.51 6.78
N PRO A 183 0.76 1.58 7.02
CA PRO A 183 1.32 2.33 8.14
C PRO A 183 1.20 3.86 7.97
N TYR A 184 0.82 4.33 6.79
CA TYR A 184 0.64 5.75 6.47
C TYR A 184 -0.76 6.25 6.85
N GLN A 185 -0.88 7.56 7.14
CA GLN A 185 -2.18 8.17 7.40
C GLN A 185 -2.99 8.34 6.11
N ASP A 186 -2.31 8.71 5.03
CA ASP A 186 -2.89 8.90 3.69
C ASP A 186 -2.64 7.67 2.78
N GLY A 187 -2.26 6.54 3.39
CA GLY A 187 -2.04 5.28 2.69
C GLY A 187 -3.30 4.42 2.57
N HIS A 188 -3.36 3.65 1.50
CA HIS A 188 -4.46 2.73 1.20
C HIS A 188 -4.01 1.67 0.20
N TYR A 189 -4.21 0.40 0.51
CA TYR A 189 -3.81 -0.66 -0.42
C TYR A 189 -4.79 -0.75 -1.58
N MET A 190 -4.23 -0.66 -2.78
CA MET A 190 -4.97 -0.71 -4.04
C MET A 190 -4.29 -1.65 -5.02
N TYR A 191 -5.07 -2.13 -5.99
CA TYR A 191 -4.58 -3.09 -6.97
C TYR A 191 -5.20 -2.87 -8.35
N VAL A 192 -4.49 -3.36 -9.36
CA VAL A 192 -4.97 -3.49 -10.74
C VAL A 192 -4.51 -4.83 -11.30
N VAL A 193 -5.30 -5.39 -12.21
CA VAL A 193 -4.98 -6.64 -12.88
C VAL A 193 -4.97 -6.40 -14.37
N ILE A 194 -3.80 -6.61 -14.98
CA ILE A 194 -3.65 -6.63 -16.44
C ILE A 194 -4.11 -8.00 -16.94
N PRO A 195 -5.05 -8.05 -17.90
CA PRO A 195 -5.62 -9.31 -18.37
C PRO A 195 -4.59 -10.16 -19.10
N GLY A 196 -4.67 -11.47 -18.88
CA GLY A 196 -3.96 -12.44 -19.68
C GLY A 196 -4.61 -12.62 -21.05
N TYR A 197 -3.91 -13.29 -21.97
CA TYR A 197 -4.41 -13.53 -23.32
C TYR A 197 -3.86 -14.85 -23.90
N GLY A 198 -4.39 -15.23 -25.07
CA GLY A 198 -3.94 -16.43 -25.78
C GLY A 198 -4.56 -17.73 -25.26
N THR A 199 -4.20 -18.81 -25.94
CA THR A 199 -4.77 -20.16 -25.76
C THR A 199 -3.71 -21.24 -25.94
N GLY A 200 -3.87 -22.37 -25.24
CA GLY A 200 -2.93 -23.50 -25.36
C GLY A 200 -1.51 -23.12 -24.93
N SER A 201 -0.51 -23.49 -25.73
CA SER A 201 0.91 -23.22 -25.47
C SER A 201 1.33 -21.76 -25.61
N GLN A 202 0.45 -20.88 -26.13
CA GLN A 202 0.69 -19.44 -26.25
C GLN A 202 -0.12 -18.63 -25.22
N SER A 203 -0.58 -19.29 -24.15
CA SER A 203 -1.29 -18.61 -23.08
C SER A 203 -0.35 -17.78 -22.23
N VAL A 204 -0.70 -16.52 -22.01
CA VAL A 204 -0.04 -15.62 -21.06
C VAL A 204 -0.99 -15.41 -19.88
N PRO A 205 -0.54 -15.67 -18.62
CA PRO A 205 -1.37 -15.45 -17.44
C PRO A 205 -1.60 -13.96 -17.20
N PRO A 206 -2.64 -13.59 -16.43
CA PRO A 206 -2.82 -12.20 -15.99
C PRO A 206 -1.67 -11.75 -15.08
N MET A 207 -1.49 -10.44 -14.95
CA MET A 207 -0.53 -9.82 -14.02
C MET A 207 -1.25 -8.99 -12.97
N LEU A 208 -0.87 -9.17 -11.71
CA LEU A 208 -1.35 -8.36 -10.59
C LEU A 208 -0.32 -7.29 -10.25
N PHE A 209 -0.79 -6.04 -10.11
CA PHE A 209 -0.02 -4.94 -9.53
C PHE A 209 -0.71 -4.51 -8.24
N LEU A 210 0.05 -4.44 -7.15
CA LEU A 210 -0.36 -3.97 -5.83
C LEU A 210 0.45 -2.74 -5.48
N SER A 211 -0.19 -1.76 -4.86
CA SER A 211 0.47 -0.52 -4.49
C SER A 211 -0.18 0.12 -3.26
N ASP A 212 0.61 0.93 -2.55
CA ASP A 212 0.11 1.82 -1.50
C ASP A 212 -0.17 3.20 -2.09
N LEU A 213 -1.40 3.69 -1.88
CA LEU A 213 -1.87 4.99 -2.36
C LEU A 213 -1.02 6.17 -1.88
N GLU A 214 -0.31 6.05 -0.75
CA GLU A 214 0.58 7.10 -0.23
C GLU A 214 1.57 7.56 -1.30
N ASN A 215 2.32 6.61 -1.87
CA ASN A 215 3.29 6.85 -2.93
C ASN A 215 3.34 5.66 -3.90
N PRO A 216 2.45 5.64 -4.90
CA PRO A 216 2.26 4.46 -5.74
C PRO A 216 3.42 4.12 -6.65
N MET A 217 4.21 5.13 -7.03
CA MET A 217 5.42 4.93 -7.83
C MET A 217 6.50 4.18 -7.05
N GLU A 218 6.71 4.55 -5.79
CA GLU A 218 7.80 3.99 -4.97
C GLU A 218 7.39 2.70 -4.28
N ILE A 219 6.14 2.62 -3.80
CA ILE A 219 5.61 1.49 -3.03
C ILE A 219 4.68 0.67 -3.93
N MET A 220 5.27 -0.13 -4.81
CA MET A 220 4.55 -1.04 -5.70
C MET A 220 5.23 -2.40 -5.78
N GLN A 221 4.42 -3.45 -5.85
CA GLN A 221 4.85 -4.82 -6.11
C GLN A 221 3.97 -5.42 -7.21
N PHE A 222 4.54 -6.34 -7.99
CA PHE A 222 3.79 -7.03 -9.04
C PHE A 222 4.01 -8.54 -8.95
N TYR A 223 3.08 -9.31 -9.50
CA TYR A 223 3.18 -10.74 -9.63
C TYR A 223 2.61 -11.24 -10.95
N MET A 224 3.41 -12.08 -11.60
CA MET A 224 3.05 -12.89 -12.75
C MET A 224 3.27 -14.38 -12.37
N PRO A 225 2.26 -15.25 -12.54
CA PRO A 225 2.36 -16.68 -12.30
C PRO A 225 3.33 -17.44 -13.21
#